data_AF-A0A0T9R850-F1
#
_entry.id   AF-A0A0T9R850-F1
#
_cell.length_a   1.000
_cell.length_b   1.000
_cell.length_c   1.000
_cell.angle_alpha   90.00
_cell.angle_beta   90.00
_cell.angle_gamma   90.00
#
_symmetry.space_group_name_H-M   'P 1'
#
loop_
_entity.id
_entity.type
_entity.pdbx_description
1 polymer ?
#
loop_
_entity_poly.entity_id
_entity_poly.type
_entity_poly.pdbx_seq_one_letter_code
_entity_poly.pdbx_strand_id
1 'polypeptide(L)'
;MTIDISVVEFRERFPAMGDMIVFPDSLILHQSVMAQCFISVGPTLRGECYLMAIYLMTAHLVWSDYLIRQGQTTAGIVTGATVSKVSVSITPPPSGSAWQFWLSTSPYGLQLWAFLNIKSAGGAYVGGLPERTAFRKVGGVFW
;
A
#
# COMPACT_ATOMS: atom_id res chain seq x y z
N MET A 1 -9.33 -10.90 -11.53
CA MET A 1 -8.29 -10.41 -12.45
C MET A 1 -6.99 -10.41 -11.68
N THR A 2 -6.07 -11.31 -12.04
CA THR A 2 -4.73 -11.38 -11.47
C THR A 2 -3.79 -10.56 -12.35
N ILE A 3 -2.85 -9.85 -11.75
CA ILE A 3 -1.80 -9.10 -12.46
C ILE A 3 -0.46 -9.75 -12.19
N ASP A 4 0.30 -9.97 -13.25
CA ASP A 4 1.69 -10.40 -13.16
C ASP A 4 2.59 -9.18 -13.11
N ILE A 5 3.42 -9.09 -12.07
CA ILE A 5 4.42 -8.02 -11.95
C ILE A 5 5.73 -8.42 -12.63
N SER A 6 6.43 -7.46 -13.22
CA SER A 6 7.78 -7.67 -13.74
C SER A 6 8.80 -7.45 -12.63
N VAL A 7 9.65 -8.45 -12.37
CA VAL A 7 10.71 -8.33 -11.37
C VAL A 7 11.76 -7.29 -11.77
N VAL A 8 12.03 -7.17 -13.08
CA VAL A 8 12.96 -6.17 -13.61
C VAL A 8 12.44 -4.77 -13.30
N GLU A 9 11.17 -4.51 -13.63
CA GLU A 9 10.52 -3.22 -13.38
C GLU A 9 10.41 -2.92 -11.87
N PHE A 10 10.14 -3.94 -11.05
CA PHE A 10 10.13 -3.81 -9.59
C PHE A 10 11.47 -3.27 -9.08
N ARG A 11 12.58 -3.85 -9.54
CA ARG A 11 13.93 -3.44 -9.11
C ARG A 11 14.30 -2.03 -9.58
N GLU A 12 13.86 -1.63 -10.77
CA GLU A 12 14.03 -0.26 -11.28
C GLU A 12 13.25 0.76 -10.43
N ARG A 13 12.02 0.41 -10.03
CA ARG A 13 11.16 1.27 -9.20
C ARG A 13 11.64 1.36 -7.75
N PHE A 14 12.21 0.29 -7.21
CA PHE A 14 12.68 0.21 -5.83
C PHE A 14 14.16 -0.17 -5.76
N PRO A 15 15.09 0.78 -6.01
CA PRO A 15 16.53 0.52 -6.01
C PRO A 15 17.07 -0.07 -4.70
N ALA A 16 16.44 0.24 -3.57
CA ALA A 16 16.81 -0.32 -2.26
C ALA A 16 16.59 -1.84 -2.16
N MET A 17 15.77 -2.42 -3.05
CA MET A 17 15.53 -3.86 -3.17
C MET A 17 16.15 -4.45 -4.45
N GLY A 18 17.18 -3.78 -4.99
CA GLY A 18 17.86 -4.20 -6.22
C GLY A 18 18.75 -5.43 -6.06
N ASP A 19 19.25 -5.71 -4.84
CA ASP A 19 20.17 -6.83 -4.58
C ASP A 19 19.48 -8.19 -4.76
N MET A 20 20.04 -9.04 -5.63
CA MET A 20 19.47 -10.35 -5.98
C MET A 20 19.74 -11.45 -4.93
N ILE A 21 20.73 -11.26 -4.07
CA ILE A 21 21.07 -12.19 -2.99
C ILE A 21 20.16 -11.92 -1.79
N VAL A 22 20.02 -10.65 -1.41
CA VAL A 22 19.16 -10.25 -0.29
C VAL A 22 17.68 -10.37 -0.66
N PHE A 23 17.33 -9.96 -1.87
CA PHE A 23 15.97 -9.99 -2.39
C PHE A 23 15.91 -10.88 -3.64
N PRO A 24 15.78 -12.21 -3.51
CA PRO A 24 15.70 -13.10 -4.66
C PRO A 24 14.39 -12.92 -5.44
N ASP A 25 14.40 -13.21 -6.73
CA ASP A 25 13.22 -13.05 -7.60
C ASP A 25 12.00 -13.85 -7.10
N SER A 26 12.25 -15.04 -6.55
CA SER A 26 11.21 -15.89 -5.97
C SER A 26 10.50 -15.22 -4.78
N LEU A 27 11.21 -14.44 -3.97
CA LEU A 27 10.61 -13.69 -2.87
C LEU A 27 9.69 -12.60 -3.41
N ILE A 28 10.14 -11.82 -4.40
CA ILE A 28 9.36 -10.74 -5.00
C ILE A 28 8.08 -11.29 -5.65
N LEU A 29 8.20 -12.38 -6.41
CA LEU A 29 7.06 -13.03 -7.06
C LEU A 29 6.09 -13.64 -6.06
N HIS A 30 6.59 -14.26 -4.98
CA HIS A 30 5.71 -14.80 -3.95
C HIS A 30 4.95 -13.68 -3.22
N GLN A 31 5.64 -12.59 -2.86
CA GLN A 31 5.01 -11.47 -2.17
C GLN A 31 4.04 -10.70 -3.07
N SER A 32 4.21 -10.73 -4.39
CA SER A 32 3.27 -10.06 -5.31
C SER A 32 1.95 -10.80 -5.45
N VAL A 33 1.96 -12.13 -5.36
CA VAL A 33 0.74 -12.93 -5.25
C VAL A 33 0.04 -12.61 -3.93
N MET A 34 0.78 -12.52 -2.83
CA MET A 34 0.23 -12.12 -1.54
C MET A 34 -0.34 -10.70 -1.55
N ALA A 35 0.32 -9.75 -2.22
CA ALA A 35 -0.14 -8.36 -2.35
C ALA A 35 -1.53 -8.26 -2.99
N GLN A 36 -1.86 -9.14 -3.95
CA GLN A 36 -3.17 -9.19 -4.60
C GLN A 36 -4.30 -9.60 -3.64
N CYS A 37 -3.99 -10.32 -2.55
CA CYS A 37 -4.97 -10.67 -1.51
C CYS A 37 -5.33 -9.47 -0.61
N PHE A 38 -4.45 -8.48 -0.49
CA PHE A 38 -4.68 -7.29 0.33
C PHE A 38 -5.42 -6.18 -0.41
N ILE A 39 -5.26 -6.09 -1.74
CA ILE A 39 -5.78 -5.00 -2.54
C ILE A 39 -6.63 -5.56 -3.69
N SER A 40 -7.93 -5.28 -3.64
CA SER A 40 -8.86 -5.63 -4.70
C SER A 40 -8.99 -4.50 -5.73
N VAL A 41 -9.34 -4.88 -6.96
CA VAL A 41 -9.66 -3.93 -8.02
C VAL A 41 -10.96 -3.21 -7.67
N GLY A 42 -10.97 -1.88 -7.83
CA GLY A 42 -12.12 -1.03 -7.53
C GLY A 42 -12.38 0.02 -8.61
N PRO A 43 -13.48 0.79 -8.50
CA PRO A 43 -13.83 1.81 -9.51
C PRO A 43 -12.78 2.91 -9.65
N THR A 44 -12.11 3.28 -8.54
CA THR A 44 -11.04 4.29 -8.49
C THR A 44 -9.64 3.67 -8.57
N LEU A 45 -9.52 2.37 -8.33
CA LEU A 45 -8.26 1.62 -8.31
C LEU A 45 -8.26 0.57 -9.44
N ARG A 46 -7.93 1.02 -10.65
CA ARG A 46 -7.90 0.22 -11.89
C ARG A 46 -6.74 0.63 -12.80
N GLY A 47 -6.36 -0.26 -13.73
CA GLY A 47 -5.25 -0.04 -14.65
C GLY A 47 -3.93 0.24 -13.93
N GLU A 48 -3.18 1.22 -14.43
CA GLU A 48 -1.88 1.66 -13.87
C GLU A 48 -1.94 2.00 -12.38
N CYS A 49 -3.06 2.56 -11.89
CA CYS A 49 -3.19 2.88 -10.47
C CYS A 49 -3.27 1.62 -9.60
N TYR A 50 -3.93 0.58 -10.09
CA TYR A 50 -3.98 -0.70 -9.38
C TYR A 50 -2.61 -1.37 -9.41
N LEU A 51 -1.94 -1.38 -10.57
CA LEU A 51 -0.61 -1.93 -10.72
C LEU A 51 0.42 -1.23 -9.83
N MET A 52 0.38 0.10 -9.72
CA MET A 52 1.22 0.86 -8.77
C MET A 52 0.92 0.50 -7.31
N ALA A 53 -0.35 0.31 -6.94
CA ALA A 53 -0.72 -0.11 -5.59
C ALA A 53 -0.16 -1.51 -5.27
N ILE A 54 -0.24 -2.43 -6.22
CA ILE A 54 0.35 -3.77 -6.09
C ILE A 54 1.88 -3.68 -5.97
N TYR A 55 2.55 -2.82 -6.73
CA TYR A 55 4.00 -2.63 -6.59
C TYR A 55 4.40 -2.12 -5.21
N LEU A 56 3.72 -1.09 -4.69
CA LEU A 56 3.98 -0.55 -3.36
C LEU A 56 3.67 -1.57 -2.25
N MET A 57 2.59 -2.35 -2.42
CA MET A 57 2.22 -3.41 -1.48
C MET A 57 3.24 -4.56 -1.47
N THR A 58 3.72 -4.95 -2.65
CA THR A 58 4.77 -5.97 -2.79
C THR A 58 6.06 -5.48 -2.13
N ALA A 59 6.44 -4.22 -2.36
CA ALA A 59 7.59 -3.60 -1.72
C ALA A 59 7.45 -3.56 -0.20
N HIS A 60 6.27 -3.24 0.33
CA HIS A 60 6.00 -3.30 1.77
C HIS A 60 6.24 -4.71 2.33
N LEU A 61 5.69 -5.73 1.70
CA LEU A 61 5.83 -7.13 2.14
C LEU A 61 7.28 -7.63 2.08
N VAL A 62 7.99 -7.35 0.98
CA VAL A 62 9.40 -7.70 0.81
C VAL A 62 10.26 -7.00 1.87
N TRP A 63 9.99 -5.73 2.16
CA TRP A 63 10.68 -4.99 3.20
C TRP A 63 10.39 -5.55 4.60
N SER A 64 9.14 -5.93 4.88
CA SER A 64 8.75 -6.57 6.13
C SER A 64 9.48 -7.91 6.33
N ASP A 65 9.60 -8.74 5.28
CA ASP A 65 10.37 -10.00 5.35
C ASP A 65 11.84 -9.73 5.68
N TYR A 66 12.43 -8.69 5.08
CA TYR A 66 13.79 -8.27 5.37
C TYR A 66 13.97 -7.83 6.83
N LEU A 67 13.07 -7.01 7.38
CA LEU A 67 13.11 -6.59 8.79
C LEU A 67 12.97 -7.79 9.74
N ILE A 68 12.09 -8.75 9.41
CA ILE A 68 11.93 -9.99 10.19
C ILE A 68 13.23 -10.79 10.20
N ARG A 69 13.91 -10.93 9.05
CA ARG A 69 15.22 -11.61 8.95
C ARG A 69 16.30 -10.93 9.79
N GLN A 70 16.21 -9.62 9.97
CA GLN A 70 17.10 -8.86 10.85
C GLN A 70 16.77 -8.97 12.35
N GLY A 71 15.72 -9.73 12.70
CA GLY A 71 15.26 -9.86 14.08
C GLY A 71 14.41 -8.69 14.57
N GLN A 72 14.03 -7.76 13.69
CA GLN A 72 13.10 -6.67 13.99
C GLN A 72 11.66 -7.16 13.84
N THR A 73 11.22 -7.96 14.82
CA THR A 73 9.90 -8.61 14.84
C THR A 73 8.81 -7.78 15.51
N THR A 74 9.18 -6.74 16.26
CA THR A 74 8.24 -5.78 16.81
C THR A 74 7.84 -4.77 15.73
N ALA A 75 6.54 -4.67 15.46
CA ALA A 75 5.94 -3.67 14.57
C ALA A 75 6.06 -2.23 15.09
N GLY A 76 7.11 -1.87 15.82
CA GLY A 76 7.32 -0.50 16.30
C GLY A 76 7.83 0.40 15.19
N ILE A 77 7.21 1.56 14.99
CA ILE A 77 7.83 2.65 14.23
C ILE A 77 9.09 3.05 15.02
N VAL A 78 10.27 2.69 14.51
CA VAL A 78 11.53 3.14 15.08
C VAL A 78 11.72 4.61 14.69
N THR A 79 11.24 5.54 15.51
CA THR A 79 11.38 6.99 15.28
C THR A 79 12.75 7.54 15.67
N GLY A 80 13.64 6.70 16.21
CA GLY A 80 14.99 7.09 16.57
C GLY A 80 15.86 5.88 16.92
N ALA A 81 17.00 5.76 16.25
CA ALA A 81 18.09 4.89 16.63
C ALA A 81 19.29 5.78 16.97
N THR A 82 19.57 5.93 18.26
CA THR A 82 20.85 6.48 18.73
C THR A 82 21.91 5.35 18.71
N VAL A 83 23.22 5.64 18.71
CA VAL A 83 24.29 4.64 18.91
C VAL A 83 25.17 5.11 20.07
N SER A 84 25.42 4.19 21.03
CA SER A 84 26.25 4.33 22.24
C SER A 84 25.70 5.03 23.51
N LYS A 85 24.61 5.81 23.44
CA LYS A 85 23.75 6.25 24.58
C LYS A 85 22.32 6.44 24.09
N VAL A 86 21.57 5.35 24.01
CA VAL A 86 20.55 5.23 22.98
C VAL A 86 19.16 4.99 23.51
N SER A 87 18.34 6.04 23.47
CA SER A 87 16.91 5.94 23.72
C SER A 87 16.21 5.61 22.40
N VAL A 88 15.73 4.37 22.25
CA VAL A 88 14.74 4.03 21.22
C VAL A 88 13.38 4.43 21.77
N SER A 89 12.88 5.62 21.39
CA SER A 89 11.48 5.97 21.67
C SER A 89 10.60 5.33 20.60
N ILE A 90 9.80 4.35 21.00
CA ILE A 90 8.74 3.77 20.18
C ILE A 90 7.50 4.60 20.47
N THR A 91 7.18 5.56 19.61
CA THR A 91 5.90 6.28 19.73
C THR A 91 4.80 5.41 19.12
N PRO A 92 3.78 4.99 19.87
CA PRO A 92 2.62 4.36 19.27
C PRO A 92 1.99 5.37 18.30
N PRO A 93 1.70 5.00 17.05
CA PRO A 93 1.26 5.96 16.06
C PRO A 93 -0.12 6.51 16.41
N PRO A 94 -0.40 7.75 15.98
CA PRO A 94 -1.73 8.36 16.09
C PRO A 94 -2.76 7.75 15.12
N SER A 95 -2.56 6.51 14.65
CA SER A 95 -3.37 5.89 13.60
C SER A 95 -4.53 5.09 14.18
N GLY A 96 -5.75 5.40 13.78
CA GLY A 96 -6.99 4.83 14.33
C GLY A 96 -7.27 3.35 13.99
N SER A 97 -6.36 2.62 13.32
CA SER A 97 -6.55 1.19 13.01
C SER A 97 -5.23 0.40 12.92
N ALA A 98 -5.30 -0.91 13.24
CA ALA A 98 -4.17 -1.83 13.16
C ALA A 98 -3.58 -1.96 11.74
N TRP A 99 -4.40 -1.77 10.71
CA TRP A 99 -3.96 -1.78 9.31
C TRP A 99 -3.06 -0.59 8.98
N GLN A 100 -3.45 0.62 9.39
CA GLN A 100 -2.64 1.82 9.20
C GLN A 100 -1.33 1.73 9.97
N PHE A 101 -1.38 1.16 11.18
CA PHE A 101 -0.17 0.88 11.96
C PHE A 101 0.77 -0.07 11.21
N TRP A 102 0.26 -1.19 10.72
CA TRP A 102 1.08 -2.15 9.99
C TRP A 102 1.73 -1.54 8.75
N LEU A 103 0.98 -0.77 7.95
CA LEU A 103 1.54 -0.05 6.80
C LEU A 103 2.61 0.98 7.21
N SER A 104 2.49 1.60 8.38
CA SER A 104 3.47 2.58 8.87
C SER A 104 4.83 1.99 9.27
N THR A 105 4.96 0.67 9.35
CA THR A 105 6.24 -0.01 9.70
C THR A 105 7.29 0.07 8.60
N SER A 106 6.93 0.51 7.40
CA SER A 106 7.87 0.67 6.29
C SER A 106 7.60 1.95 5.51
N PRO A 107 8.62 2.55 4.85
CA PRO A 107 8.42 3.73 4.01
C PRO A 107 7.48 3.44 2.83
N TYR A 108 7.52 2.24 2.27
CA TYR A 108 6.67 1.83 1.15
C TYR A 108 5.20 1.67 1.56
N GLY A 109 4.96 1.16 2.77
CA GLY A 109 3.61 1.07 3.33
C GLY A 109 3.01 2.45 3.64
N LEU A 110 3.82 3.43 4.08
CA LEU A 110 3.37 4.82 4.23
C LEU A 110 3.01 5.45 2.86
N GLN A 111 3.82 5.22 1.83
CA GLN A 111 3.51 5.66 0.47
C GLN A 111 2.22 5.02 -0.07
N LEU A 112 2.05 3.70 0.14
CA LEU A 112 0.83 2.99 -0.21
C LEU A 112 -0.37 3.57 0.51
N TRP A 113 -0.26 3.84 1.82
CA TRP A 113 -1.35 4.40 2.60
C TRP A 113 -1.76 5.78 2.08
N ALA A 114 -0.80 6.67 1.80
CA ALA A 114 -1.08 7.96 1.20
C ALA A 114 -1.75 7.82 -0.18
N PHE A 115 -1.26 6.88 -1.00
CA PHE A 115 -1.83 6.60 -2.33
C PHE A 115 -3.28 6.09 -2.24
N LEU A 116 -3.53 5.12 -1.37
CA LEU A 116 -4.86 4.57 -1.16
C LEU A 116 -5.82 5.61 -0.57
N ASN A 117 -5.36 6.49 0.33
CA ASN A 117 -6.19 7.60 0.85
C ASN A 117 -6.62 8.56 -0.26
N ILE A 118 -5.73 8.92 -1.19
CA ILE A 118 -6.10 9.80 -2.31
C ILE A 118 -7.07 9.08 -3.27
N LYS A 119 -6.86 7.79 -3.53
CA LYS A 119 -7.72 7.00 -4.41
C LYS A 119 -9.06 6.64 -3.77
N SER A 120 -9.16 6.57 -2.44
CA SER A 120 -10.40 6.38 -1.71
C SER A 120 -11.17 7.69 -1.47
N ALA A 121 -10.46 8.83 -1.36
CA ALA A 121 -11.05 10.17 -1.21
C ALA A 121 -11.92 10.58 -2.42
N GLY A 122 -11.75 9.93 -3.58
CA GLY A 122 -12.65 10.08 -4.72
C GLY A 122 -14.09 9.61 -4.45
N GLY A 123 -14.33 8.86 -3.37
CA GLY A 123 -15.64 8.36 -2.97
C GLY A 123 -16.19 7.30 -3.92
N ALA A 124 -16.75 6.23 -3.37
CA ALA A 124 -17.78 5.51 -4.10
C ALA A 124 -19.00 6.44 -4.16
N TYR A 125 -19.36 6.90 -5.35
CA TYR A 125 -20.64 7.59 -5.57
C TYR A 125 -21.75 6.54 -5.42
N VAL A 126 -22.10 6.19 -4.18
CA VAL A 126 -23.29 5.36 -3.87
C VAL A 126 -24.48 6.30 -3.90
N GLY A 127 -24.87 6.63 -5.13
CA GLY A 127 -25.86 7.65 -5.43
C GLY A 127 -26.01 7.75 -6.94
N GLY A 128 -26.38 6.64 -7.57
CA GLY A 128 -26.69 6.53 -8.99
C GLY A 128 -27.98 7.27 -9.39
N LEU A 129 -28.17 8.48 -8.89
CA LEU A 129 -29.15 9.40 -9.44
C LEU A 129 -28.37 10.39 -10.33
N PRO A 130 -28.59 10.39 -11.66
CA PRO A 130 -27.94 11.30 -12.63
C PRO A 130 -28.34 12.77 -12.48
N GLU A 131 -28.65 13.22 -11.26
CA GLU A 131 -29.31 14.50 -10.98
C GLU A 131 -28.40 15.72 -11.18
N ARG A 132 -27.09 15.53 -11.42
CA ARG A 132 -26.17 16.64 -11.71
C ARG A 132 -25.64 16.68 -13.14
N THR A 133 -25.91 15.68 -13.98
CA THR A 133 -25.58 15.69 -15.42
C THR A 133 -26.78 16.00 -16.32
N ALA A 134 -27.99 16.08 -15.75
CA ALA A 134 -29.20 16.50 -16.44
C ALA A 134 -29.77 17.77 -15.78
N PHE A 135 -30.23 18.73 -16.59
CA PHE A 135 -30.97 19.91 -16.11
C PHE A 135 -32.33 19.56 -15.48
N ARG A 136 -32.71 18.27 -15.44
CA ARG A 136 -33.92 17.74 -14.82
C ARG A 136 -33.62 16.41 -14.12
N LYS A 137 -34.24 16.20 -12.96
CA LYS A 137 -34.20 14.97 -12.15
C LYS A 137 -34.54 13.75 -13.03
N VAL A 138 -33.67 12.74 -13.06
CA VAL A 138 -33.96 11.49 -13.77
C VAL A 138 -35.02 10.73 -12.97
N GLY A 139 -36.21 10.59 -13.55
CA GLY A 139 -37.36 9.92 -12.93
C GLY A 139 -38.68 10.68 -13.05
N GLY A 140 -38.67 11.98 -13.36
CA GLY A 140 -39.88 12.72 -13.73
C GLY A 140 -40.98 12.81 -12.66
N VAL A 141 -40.69 12.58 -11.38
CA VAL A 141 -41.70 12.67 -10.32
C VAL A 141 -41.53 13.95 -9.51
N PHE A 142 -42.63 14.71 -9.43
CA PHE A 142 -42.77 15.91 -8.62
C PHE A 142 -43.21 15.52 -7.21
N TRP A 143 -42.43 15.91 -6.22
CA TRP A 143 -42.88 16.26 -4.87
C TRP A 143 -41.96 17.35 -4.32
#